data_AF-A0A7R9JUZ6-F1
#
_entry.id   AF-A0A7R9JUZ6-F1
#
_cell.length_a   1.000
_cell.length_b   1.000
_cell.length_c   1.000
_cell.angle_alpha   90.00
_cell.angle_beta   90.00
_cell.angle_gamma   90.00
#
_symmetry.space_group_name_H-M   'P 1'
#
loop_
_entity.id
_entity.type
_entity.pdbx_description
1 polymer ?
#
loop_
_entity_poly.entity_id
_entity_poly.type
_entity_poly.pdbx_seq_one_letter_code
_entity_poly.pdbx_strand_id
1 'polypeptide(L)'
;ITRYLFRNGKETGQDLRAIDIQRGRDHGLASYNDYRHYCGLHRADKFSDFGDYISQENIVKLSHLYEHPDDVDYVVGGSLEAHVNGALSGPSFLCVMVEQFYRTRAGDKFFYENGDHHHSFTHGEQQMLTYYITVW
;
A
#
# COMPACT_ATOMS: atom_id res chain seq x y z
N ILE A 1 -16.59 3.27 -7.15
CA ILE A 1 -15.51 3.39 -8.16
C ILE A 1 -15.36 2.19 -9.10
N THR A 2 -15.99 1.03 -8.83
CA THR A 2 -15.80 -0.21 -9.62
C THR A 2 -16.72 -0.37 -10.84
N ARG A 3 -17.62 0.58 -11.12
CA ARG A 3 -18.55 0.50 -12.27
C ARG A 3 -18.74 1.80 -13.03
N TYR A 4 -18.37 2.92 -12.43
CA TYR A 4 -18.77 4.25 -12.89
C TYR A 4 -17.63 5.28 -12.87
N LEU A 5 -16.37 4.84 -12.74
CA LEU A 5 -15.23 5.74 -12.87
C LEU A 5 -15.24 6.36 -14.28
N PHE A 6 -15.11 7.68 -14.39
CA PHE A 6 -15.13 8.42 -15.66
C PHE A 6 -16.31 8.11 -16.60
N ARG A 7 -17.49 7.82 -16.04
CA ARG A 7 -18.70 7.47 -16.80
C ARG A 7 -19.12 8.55 -17.81
N ASN A 8 -18.91 9.83 -17.52
CA ASN A 8 -19.18 10.98 -18.41
C ASN A 8 -20.52 10.88 -19.17
N GLY A 9 -21.61 10.55 -18.44
CA GLY A 9 -22.96 10.45 -19.00
C GLY A 9 -23.25 9.18 -19.82
N LYS A 10 -22.29 8.26 -20.01
CA LYS A 10 -22.49 6.97 -20.67
C LYS A 10 -23.27 6.00 -19.78
N GLU A 11 -23.67 4.84 -20.31
CA GLU A 11 -24.37 3.81 -19.53
C GLU A 11 -23.45 3.16 -18.47
N THR A 12 -22.22 2.87 -18.85
CA THR A 12 -21.19 2.26 -17.98
C THR A 12 -19.96 3.16 -17.87
N GLY A 13 -19.19 3.01 -16.79
CA GLY A 13 -17.87 3.61 -16.63
C GLY A 13 -16.81 2.53 -16.46
N GLN A 14 -15.62 2.95 -16.06
CA GLN A 14 -14.51 2.07 -15.77
C GLN A 14 -14.56 1.54 -14.32
N ASP A 15 -13.81 0.47 -14.09
CA ASP A 15 -13.57 -0.12 -12.77
C ASP A 15 -12.17 0.25 -12.30
N LEU A 16 -12.07 1.11 -11.28
CA LEU A 16 -10.78 1.53 -10.73
C LEU A 16 -9.97 0.34 -10.19
N ARG A 17 -10.62 -0.65 -9.55
CA ARG A 17 -9.91 -1.79 -8.97
C ARG A 17 -9.36 -2.72 -10.05
N ALA A 18 -10.13 -2.93 -11.12
CA ALA A 18 -9.63 -3.67 -12.28
C ALA A 18 -8.47 -2.92 -12.96
N ILE A 19 -8.53 -1.59 -13.03
CA ILE A 19 -7.43 -0.76 -13.54
C ILE A 19 -6.19 -0.92 -12.66
N ASP A 20 -6.30 -0.89 -11.34
CA ASP A 20 -5.15 -1.03 -10.43
C ASP A 20 -4.47 -2.40 -10.59
N ILE A 21 -5.24 -3.47 -10.74
CA ILE A 21 -4.73 -4.82 -11.03
C ILE A 21 -3.97 -4.83 -12.35
N GLN A 22 -4.59 -4.34 -13.43
CA GLN A 22 -3.94 -4.33 -14.74
C GLN A 22 -2.71 -3.43 -14.78
N ARG A 23 -2.73 -2.31 -14.06
CA ARG A 23 -1.57 -1.42 -13.92
C ARG A 23 -0.44 -2.08 -13.14
N GLY A 24 -0.74 -2.91 -12.14
CA GLY A 24 0.28 -3.69 -11.45
C GLY A 24 0.99 -4.65 -12.40
N ARG A 25 0.22 -5.34 -13.26
CA ARG A 25 0.75 -6.27 -14.26
C ARG A 25 1.55 -5.56 -15.35
N ASP A 26 1.05 -4.43 -15.85
CA ASP A 26 1.72 -3.61 -16.86
C ASP A 26 3.10 -3.11 -16.39
N HIS A 27 3.20 -2.72 -15.11
CA HIS A 27 4.49 -2.35 -14.49
C HIS A 27 5.35 -3.54 -14.05
N GLY A 28 4.90 -4.78 -14.26
CA GLY A 28 5.64 -5.98 -13.85
C GLY A 28 5.87 -6.06 -12.34
N LEU A 29 4.90 -5.63 -11.53
CA LEU A 29 4.99 -5.78 -10.08
C LEU A 29 5.06 -7.27 -9.70
N ALA A 30 5.92 -7.56 -8.73
CA ALA A 30 6.03 -8.90 -8.15
C ALA A 30 4.71 -9.32 -7.47
N SER A 31 4.60 -10.63 -7.18
CA SER A 31 3.40 -11.20 -6.58
C SER A 31 3.17 -10.69 -5.15
N TYR A 32 1.94 -10.83 -4.66
CA TYR A 32 1.63 -10.61 -3.25
C TYR A 32 2.55 -11.42 -2.33
N ASN A 33 2.85 -12.67 -2.69
CA ASN A 33 3.68 -13.56 -1.90
C ASN A 33 5.15 -13.11 -1.83
N ASP A 34 5.67 -12.50 -2.91
CA ASP A 34 7.01 -11.89 -2.94
C ASP A 34 7.09 -10.68 -2.01
N TYR A 35 6.08 -9.80 -2.05
CA TYR A 35 6.02 -8.64 -1.16
C TYR A 35 5.85 -9.04 0.31
N ARG A 36 5.04 -10.06 0.60
CA ARG A 36 4.95 -10.64 1.96
C ARG A 36 6.31 -11.07 2.45
N HIS A 37 7.04 -11.86 1.65
CA HIS A 37 8.36 -12.33 2.02
C HIS A 37 9.37 -11.19 2.22
N TYR A 38 9.39 -10.22 1.30
CA TYR A 38 10.21 -9.02 1.42
C TYR A 38 9.94 -8.26 2.73
N CYS A 39 8.67 -8.19 3.13
CA CYS A 39 8.24 -7.54 4.37
C CYS A 39 8.37 -8.41 5.63
N GLY A 40 9.08 -9.55 5.54
CA GLY A 40 9.36 -10.42 6.68
C GLY A 40 8.21 -11.33 7.11
N LEU A 41 7.13 -11.39 6.31
CA LEU A 41 6.05 -12.34 6.53
C LEU A 41 6.40 -13.71 5.93
N HIS A 42 5.69 -14.74 6.39
CA HIS A 42 5.81 -16.07 5.82
C HIS A 42 5.32 -16.08 4.37
N ARG A 43 6.15 -16.64 3.48
CA ARG A 43 5.76 -16.95 2.10
C ARG A 43 4.79 -18.13 2.14
N ALA A 44 3.62 -17.98 1.54
CA ALA A 44 2.59 -19.01 1.48
C ALA A 44 2.94 -20.07 0.42
N ASP A 45 2.85 -21.35 0.79
CA ASP A 45 2.95 -22.47 -0.16
C ASP A 45 1.55 -22.90 -0.66
N LYS A 46 0.50 -22.55 0.09
CA LYS A 46 -0.91 -22.79 -0.23
C LYS A 46 -1.77 -21.64 0.25
N PHE A 47 -2.97 -21.48 -0.33
CA PHE A 47 -3.85 -20.35 -0.02
C PHE A 47 -4.21 -20.21 1.46
N SER A 48 -4.32 -21.32 2.20
CA SER A 48 -4.61 -21.30 3.64
C SER A 48 -3.52 -20.62 4.49
N ASP A 49 -2.30 -20.53 3.98
CA ASP A 49 -1.19 -19.91 4.70
C ASP A 49 -1.32 -18.37 4.77
N PHE A 50 -2.21 -17.78 3.96
CA PHE A 50 -2.60 -16.37 4.08
C PHE A 50 -3.49 -16.08 5.31
N GLY A 51 -3.85 -17.10 6.09
CA GLY A 51 -4.75 -16.99 7.25
C GLY A 51 -4.20 -16.17 8.42
N ASP A 52 -2.96 -15.71 8.34
CA ASP A 52 -2.36 -14.80 9.31
C ASP A 52 -2.96 -13.38 9.24
N TYR A 53 -3.34 -12.93 8.04
CA TYR A 53 -3.91 -11.59 7.83
C TYR A 53 -5.14 -11.54 6.92
N ILE A 54 -5.45 -12.59 6.15
CA ILE A 54 -6.61 -12.61 5.26
C ILE A 54 -7.70 -13.52 5.84
N SER A 55 -8.96 -13.07 5.82
CA SER A 55 -10.09 -13.86 6.31
C SER A 55 -10.30 -15.14 5.48
N GLN A 56 -10.77 -16.21 6.14
CA GLN A 56 -11.02 -17.49 5.47
C GLN A 56 -11.98 -17.37 4.26
N GLU A 57 -12.99 -16.50 4.35
CA GLU A 57 -13.91 -16.22 3.24
C GLU A 57 -13.16 -15.69 2.01
N ASN A 58 -12.24 -14.75 2.21
CA ASN A 58 -11.45 -14.17 1.14
C ASN A 58 -10.40 -15.14 0.60
N ILE A 59 -9.80 -15.97 1.46
CA ILE A 59 -8.90 -17.06 1.06
C ILE A 59 -9.59 -18.03 0.10
N VAL A 60 -10.83 -18.44 0.42
CA VAL A 60 -11.62 -19.31 -0.46
C VAL A 60 -11.85 -18.63 -1.82
N LYS A 61 -12.25 -17.35 -1.83
CA LYS A 61 -12.42 -16.59 -3.09
C LYS A 61 -11.13 -16.53 -3.89
N LEU A 62 -9.99 -16.26 -3.26
CA LEU A 62 -8.68 -16.23 -3.93
C LEU A 62 -8.36 -17.58 -4.59
N SER A 63 -8.60 -18.70 -3.89
CA SER A 63 -8.36 -20.04 -4.43
C SER A 63 -9.24 -20.42 -5.63
N HIS A 64 -10.34 -19.69 -5.86
CA HIS A 64 -11.17 -19.84 -7.06
C HIS A 64 -10.75 -18.92 -8.21
N LEU A 65 -10.00 -17.85 -7.92
CA LEU A 65 -9.62 -16.81 -8.87
C LEU A 65 -8.18 -16.93 -9.37
N TYR A 66 -7.30 -17.53 -8.58
CA TYR A 66 -5.88 -17.71 -8.87
C TYR A 66 -5.52 -19.20 -8.80
N GLU A 67 -4.57 -19.64 -9.60
CA GLU A 67 -4.12 -21.04 -9.64
C GLU A 67 -3.19 -21.37 -8.48
N HIS A 68 -2.24 -20.47 -8.17
CA HIS A 68 -1.28 -20.61 -7.09
C HIS A 68 -1.20 -19.34 -6.21
N PRO A 69 -0.82 -19.43 -4.91
CA PRO A 69 -0.56 -18.24 -4.08
C PRO A 69 0.44 -17.25 -4.67
N ASP A 70 1.39 -17.72 -5.48
CA ASP A 70 2.37 -16.89 -6.19
C ASP A 70 1.77 -16.09 -7.37
N ASP A 71 0.55 -16.40 -7.79
CA ASP A 71 -0.13 -15.66 -8.87
C ASP A 71 -0.94 -14.47 -8.36
N VAL A 72 -1.16 -14.37 -7.04
CA VAL A 72 -2.00 -13.32 -6.45
C VAL A 72 -1.35 -11.95 -6.66
N ASP A 73 -2.04 -11.06 -7.37
CA ASP A 73 -1.57 -9.69 -7.59
C ASP A 73 -1.38 -8.97 -6.25
N TYR A 74 -0.26 -8.24 -6.10
CA TYR A 74 0.06 -7.53 -4.85
C TYR A 74 -1.07 -6.63 -4.36
N VAL A 75 -1.67 -5.86 -5.27
CA VAL A 75 -2.76 -4.93 -4.93
C VAL A 75 -4.03 -5.65 -4.47
N VAL A 76 -4.25 -6.91 -4.88
CA VAL A 76 -5.38 -7.73 -4.44
C VAL A 76 -5.09 -8.26 -3.05
N GLY A 77 -3.99 -9.00 -2.88
CA GLY A 77 -3.63 -9.61 -1.60
C GLY A 77 -3.50 -8.56 -0.48
N GLY A 78 -2.71 -7.50 -0.71
CA GLY A 78 -2.50 -6.44 0.27
C GLY A 78 -3.78 -5.68 0.64
N SER A 79 -4.78 -5.61 -0.25
CA SER A 79 -6.08 -4.97 0.06
C SER A 79 -7.02 -5.85 0.88
N LEU A 80 -6.74 -7.15 0.97
CA LEU A 80 -7.55 -8.11 1.72
C LEU A 80 -7.00 -8.38 3.13
N GLU A 81 -5.80 -7.87 3.44
CA GLU A 81 -5.19 -7.97 4.75
C GLU A 81 -5.98 -7.19 5.80
N ALA A 82 -6.15 -7.79 6.98
CA ALA A 82 -6.62 -7.12 8.17
C ALA A 82 -5.67 -5.99 8.55
N HIS A 83 -6.24 -4.87 9.00
CA HIS A 83 -5.44 -3.72 9.39
C HIS A 83 -4.56 -4.01 10.60
N VAL A 84 -3.35 -3.48 10.60
CA VAL A 84 -2.51 -3.42 11.79
C VAL A 84 -3.13 -2.47 12.82
N ASN A 85 -3.06 -2.78 14.10
CA ASN A 85 -3.58 -1.92 15.18
C ASN A 85 -2.99 -0.51 15.08
N GLY A 86 -3.86 0.50 14.98
CA GLY A 86 -3.45 1.90 14.84
C GLY A 86 -3.13 2.34 13.40
N ALA A 87 -3.29 1.45 12.41
CA ALA A 87 -3.12 1.76 10.99
C ALA A 87 -4.40 1.49 10.19
N LEU A 88 -4.46 2.03 8.96
CA LEU A 88 -5.54 1.81 7.99
C LEU A 88 -5.11 0.87 6.86
N SER A 89 -4.08 0.06 7.10
CA SER A 89 -3.51 -0.86 6.12
C SER A 89 -3.06 -2.15 6.79
N GLY A 90 -3.06 -3.23 6.01
CA GLY A 90 -2.40 -4.47 6.39
C GLY A 90 -0.87 -4.36 6.42
N PRO A 91 -0.18 -5.37 6.97
CA PRO A 91 1.27 -5.37 7.13
C PRO A 91 2.05 -5.20 5.83
N SER A 92 1.62 -5.80 4.71
CA SER A 92 2.40 -5.72 3.46
C SER A 92 2.39 -4.30 2.89
N PHE A 93 1.21 -3.67 2.81
CA PHE A 93 1.09 -2.27 2.39
C PHE A 93 1.79 -1.33 3.38
N LEU A 94 1.64 -1.56 4.69
CA LEU A 94 2.28 -0.73 5.71
C LEU A 94 3.80 -0.74 5.56
N CYS A 95 4.40 -1.92 5.40
CA CYS A 95 5.83 -2.11 5.17
C CYS A 95 6.34 -1.28 3.98
N VAL A 96 5.72 -1.42 2.81
CA VAL A 96 6.15 -0.69 1.61
C VAL A 96 5.92 0.83 1.75
N MET A 97 4.80 1.24 2.33
CA MET A 97 4.52 2.67 2.57
C MET A 97 5.55 3.28 3.53
N VAL A 98 5.80 2.66 4.68
CA VAL A 98 6.76 3.15 5.67
C VAL A 98 8.15 3.25 5.07
N GLU A 99 8.60 2.23 4.33
CA GLU A 99 9.91 2.25 3.69
C GLU A 99 10.03 3.40 2.68
N GLN A 100 8.99 3.64 1.86
CA GLN A 100 9.02 4.75 0.90
C GLN A 100 8.95 6.12 1.56
N PHE A 101 8.09 6.31 2.57
CA PHE A 101 8.03 7.57 3.31
C PHE A 101 9.33 7.85 4.06
N TYR A 102 9.93 6.82 4.66
CA TYR A 102 11.22 6.94 5.33
C TYR A 102 12.32 7.38 4.36
N ARG A 103 12.47 6.69 3.22
CA ARG A 103 13.48 7.04 2.20
C ARG A 103 13.27 8.44 1.63
N THR A 104 12.03 8.83 1.40
CA THR A 104 11.70 10.17 0.90
C THR A 104 12.09 11.23 1.93
N ARG A 105 11.71 11.06 3.20
CA ARG A 105 12.07 11.98 4.29
C ARG A 105 13.58 12.05 4.50
N ALA A 106 14.24 10.90 4.62
CA ALA A 106 15.67 10.84 4.91
C ALA A 106 16.54 11.29 3.73
N GLY A 107 16.07 11.08 2.50
CA GLY A 107 16.77 11.47 1.27
C GLY A 107 16.52 12.91 0.82
N ASP A 108 15.51 13.59 1.37
CA ASP A 108 15.20 14.97 1.01
C ASP A 108 16.04 15.96 1.83
N LYS A 109 17.02 16.56 1.17
CA LYS A 109 17.85 17.64 1.74
C LYS A 109 17.02 18.84 2.23
N PHE A 110 15.87 19.09 1.61
CA PHE A 110 14.96 20.20 1.90
C PHE A 110 13.79 19.79 2.80
N PHE A 111 13.84 18.59 3.40
CA PHE A 111 12.80 18.16 4.33
C PHE A 111 12.66 19.17 5.47
N TYR A 112 11.43 19.56 5.81
CA TYR A 112 11.15 20.73 6.64
C TYR A 112 11.71 20.65 8.07
N GLU A 113 12.01 19.45 8.56
CA GLU A 113 12.61 19.25 9.89
C GLU A 113 14.14 19.33 9.90
N ASN A 114 14.78 19.38 8.73
CA ASN A 114 16.24 19.43 8.64
C ASN A 114 16.75 20.81 9.10
N GLY A 115 17.69 20.83 10.04
CA GLY A 115 18.34 22.04 10.56
C GLY A 115 19.73 22.31 9.98
N ASP A 116 20.37 23.35 10.50
CA ASP A 116 21.80 23.65 10.35
C ASP A 116 22.32 23.85 8.90
N HIS A 117 21.43 24.23 7.99
CA HIS A 117 21.79 24.60 6.62
C HIS A 117 21.20 25.96 6.23
N HIS A 118 21.84 26.64 5.27
CA HIS A 118 21.37 27.95 4.76
C HIS A 118 19.95 27.93 4.17
N HIS A 119 19.48 26.76 3.74
CA HIS A 119 18.15 26.54 3.15
C HIS A 119 17.14 26.00 4.16
N SER A 120 17.55 25.75 5.41
CA SER A 120 16.65 25.26 6.47
C SER A 120 15.76 26.39 6.97
N PHE A 121 14.57 26.01 7.45
CA PHE A 121 13.71 26.92 8.21
C PHE A 121 14.43 27.39 9.47
N THR A 122 14.13 28.61 9.92
CA THR A 122 14.51 29.07 11.25
C THR A 122 13.78 28.25 12.31
N HIS A 123 14.32 28.24 13.54
CA HIS A 123 13.70 27.47 14.62
C HIS A 123 12.24 27.87 14.88
N GLY A 124 11.92 29.17 14.80
CA GLY A 124 10.55 29.67 14.98
C GLY A 124 9.61 29.19 13.87
N GLU A 125 10.05 29.20 12.62
CA GLU A 125 9.28 28.70 11.48
C GLU A 125 9.03 27.18 11.58
N GLN A 126 10.05 26.42 11.98
CA GLN A 126 9.93 24.97 12.16
C GLN A 126 8.94 24.60 13.27
N GLN A 127 8.94 25.34 14.40
CA GLN A 127 7.97 25.15 15.47
C GLN A 127 6.54 25.45 14.99
N MET A 128 6.34 26.53 14.23
CA MET A 128 5.04 26.88 13.66
C MET A 128 4.55 25.78 12.71
N LEU A 129 5.41 25.27 11.82
CA LEU A 129 5.08 24.18 10.90
C LEU A 129 4.70 22.90 11.66
N THR A 130 5.48 22.52 12.68
CA THR A 130 5.20 21.33 13.49
C THR A 130 3.85 21.42 14.20
N TYR A 131 3.51 22.60 14.72
CA TYR A 131 2.20 22.85 15.32
C TYR A 131 1.06 22.63 14.31
N TYR A 132 1.15 23.19 13.10
CA TYR A 132 0.09 23.01 12.10
C TYR A 132 -0.05 21.57 11.60
N ILE A 133 1.04 20.82 11.51
CA ILE A 133 1.03 19.43 11.03
C ILE A 133 0.42 18.48 12.06
N THR A 134 0.64 18.71 13.36
CA THR A 134 0.21 17.79 14.44
C THR A 134 -1.19 18.05 14.98
N VAL A 135 -1.83 19.16 14.59
CA VAL A 135 -3.15 19.58 15.08
C VAL A 135 -4.31 19.10 14.18
N TRP A 136 -4.02 18.22 13.22
CA TRP A 136 -4.99 17.48 12.40
C TRP A 136 -4.76 15.97 12.53
#